data_AF-A0A935BB79-F1
#
_entry.id   AF-A0A935BB79-F1
#
_cell.length_a   1.000
_cell.length_b   1.000
_cell.length_c   1.000
_cell.angle_alpha   90.00
_cell.angle_beta   90.00
_cell.angle_gamma   90.00
#
_symmetry.space_group_name_H-M   'P 1'
#
loop_
_entity.id
_entity.type
_entity.pdbx_description
1 polymer ?
#
loop_
_entity_poly.entity_id
_entity_poly.type
_entity_poly.pdbx_seq_one_letter_code
_entity_poly.pdbx_strand_id
1 'polypeptide(L)'
;MYSIRLILLVLILLPVGAANLTAQGALELSGRVKIGAKVEKVERKRFYLFRGGLEANKPLIDRIKAATYTSRDCFYCQAKASPQFIAWLKAEDCESPYCRAVTTEDVTKVPEFQAAYQKGLKQFRNKPDVARNWLTTNLTPALRDGFYKQQKSSITSILGTTKAVQSSMTDSVSVVAIFLDIAIQPSAGKTVETFTVSNLVPIEIGGKGYVFICEVDVGASKKVKLPQFQVNDAGKATSKKCDVVVRDLAACDAGVCAAK
;
A
#
# COMPACT_ATOMS: atom_id res chain seq x y z
N MET A 1 -46.91 -70.22 -19.52
CA MET A 1 -46.40 -69.14 -20.39
C MET A 1 -46.06 -67.96 -19.50
N TYR A 2 -44.78 -67.82 -19.12
CA TYR A 2 -44.29 -66.74 -18.26
C TYR A 2 -43.52 -65.74 -19.11
N SER A 3 -43.98 -64.49 -19.18
CA SER A 3 -43.24 -63.37 -19.76
C SER A 3 -42.84 -62.40 -18.64
N ILE A 4 -41.60 -62.55 -18.15
CA ILE A 4 -40.98 -61.59 -17.23
C ILE A 4 -40.30 -60.52 -18.09
N ARG A 5 -40.82 -59.29 -18.03
CA ARG A 5 -40.22 -58.11 -18.67
C ARG A 5 -39.01 -57.66 -17.85
N LEU A 6 -37.82 -57.77 -18.44
CA LEU A 6 -36.58 -57.22 -17.92
C LEU A 6 -36.57 -55.71 -18.17
N ILE A 7 -36.74 -54.89 -17.12
CA ILE A 7 -36.58 -53.43 -17.21
C ILE A 7 -35.09 -53.13 -17.02
N LEU A 8 -34.42 -52.73 -18.11
CA LEU A 8 -33.04 -52.30 -18.12
C LEU A 8 -32.99 -50.83 -17.65
N LEU A 9 -32.63 -50.61 -16.39
CA LEU A 9 -32.47 -49.28 -15.81
C LEU A 9 -31.04 -48.80 -16.10
N VAL A 10 -30.89 -48.02 -17.17
CA VAL A 10 -29.63 -47.38 -17.55
C VAL A 10 -29.36 -46.26 -16.57
N LEU A 11 -28.47 -46.50 -15.60
CA LEU A 11 -27.94 -45.48 -14.69
C LEU A 11 -27.02 -44.54 -15.50
N ILE A 12 -27.52 -43.36 -15.84
CA ILE A 12 -26.71 -42.28 -16.43
C ILE A 12 -25.89 -41.66 -15.28
N LEU A 13 -24.65 -42.12 -15.12
CA LEU A 13 -23.61 -41.46 -14.33
C LEU A 13 -23.20 -40.17 -15.05
N LEU A 14 -23.92 -39.07 -14.81
CA LEU A 14 -23.38 -37.75 -15.11
C LEU A 14 -22.23 -37.47 -14.14
N PRO A 15 -21.04 -37.06 -14.62
CA PRO A 15 -20.02 -36.52 -13.74
C PRO A 15 -20.60 -35.22 -13.17
N VAL A 16 -21.05 -35.27 -11.92
CA VAL A 16 -21.24 -34.07 -11.12
C VAL A 16 -19.87 -33.44 -11.06
N GLY A 17 -19.64 -32.44 -11.92
CA GLY A 17 -18.43 -31.64 -11.89
C GLY A 17 -18.32 -31.11 -10.47
N ALA A 18 -17.32 -31.60 -9.74
CA ALA A 18 -17.00 -31.06 -8.44
C ALA A 18 -16.69 -29.59 -8.67
N ALA A 19 -17.64 -28.73 -8.31
CA ALA A 19 -17.37 -27.32 -8.19
C ALA A 19 -16.25 -27.23 -7.14
N ASN A 20 -15.03 -26.98 -7.61
CA ASN A 20 -13.91 -26.72 -6.73
C ASN A 20 -14.25 -25.43 -5.97
N LEU A 21 -14.88 -25.59 -4.80
CA LEU A 21 -15.12 -24.52 -3.85
C LEU A 21 -13.74 -23.98 -3.50
N THR A 22 -13.41 -22.83 -4.09
CA THR A 22 -12.16 -22.15 -3.80
C THR A 22 -12.28 -21.63 -2.38
N ALA A 23 -11.46 -22.17 -1.48
CA ALA A 23 -11.37 -21.68 -0.12
C ALA A 23 -10.98 -20.19 -0.13
N GLN A 24 -11.59 -19.39 0.73
CA GLN A 24 -11.31 -17.96 0.84
C GLN A 24 -10.58 -17.67 2.16
N GLY A 25 -9.43 -17.01 2.05
CA GLY A 25 -8.63 -16.54 3.19
C GLY A 25 -8.78 -15.06 3.45
N ALA A 26 -8.36 -14.63 4.64
CA ALA A 26 -8.25 -13.22 5.01
C ALA A 26 -6.95 -12.97 5.78
N LEU A 27 -6.35 -11.81 5.55
CA LEU A 27 -5.11 -11.38 6.19
C LEU A 27 -5.27 -9.96 6.77
N GLU A 28 -4.86 -9.81 8.02
CA GLU A 28 -4.73 -8.55 8.74
C GLU A 28 -3.24 -8.25 8.93
N LEU A 29 -2.80 -7.10 8.44
CA LEU A 29 -1.48 -6.56 8.77
C LEU A 29 -1.64 -5.45 9.79
N SER A 30 -0.84 -5.50 10.85
CA SER A 30 -0.64 -4.30 11.66
C SER A 30 0.19 -3.31 10.85
N GLY A 31 -0.32 -2.08 10.66
CA GLY A 31 0.47 -0.97 10.16
C GLY A 31 1.32 -0.33 11.26
N ARG A 32 1.71 -1.09 12.28
CA ARG A 32 2.77 -0.69 13.22
C ARG A 32 4.06 -1.35 12.80
N VAL A 33 5.16 -0.60 12.86
CA VAL A 33 6.49 -1.08 12.51
C VAL A 33 7.41 -0.81 13.70
N LYS A 34 8.14 -1.83 14.15
CA LYS A 34 9.15 -1.69 15.19
C LYS A 34 10.52 -1.52 14.55
N ILE A 35 11.18 -0.40 14.81
CA ILE A 35 12.54 -0.10 14.36
C ILE A 35 13.38 0.09 15.61
N GLY A 36 14.27 -0.86 15.89
CA GLY A 36 15.00 -0.91 17.15
C GLY A 36 14.05 -1.00 18.34
N ALA A 37 14.15 -0.06 19.27
CA ALA A 37 13.26 0.05 20.42
C ALA A 37 11.95 0.81 20.12
N LYS A 38 11.86 1.55 19.01
CA LYS A 38 10.74 2.45 18.72
C LYS A 38 9.65 1.74 17.91
N VAL A 39 8.39 1.97 18.27
CA VAL A 39 7.23 1.53 17.48
C VAL A 39 6.66 2.75 16.77
N GLU A 40 6.57 2.64 15.45
CA GLU A 40 6.11 3.69 14.55
C GLU A 40 4.79 3.29 13.93
N LYS A 41 3.93 4.29 13.76
CA LYS A 41 2.61 4.14 13.15
C LYS A 41 2.73 4.44 11.66
N VAL A 42 2.32 3.49 10.82
CA VAL A 42 2.34 3.61 9.36
C VAL A 42 0.92 3.75 8.88
N GLU A 43 0.49 5.00 8.74
CA GLU A 43 -0.83 5.33 8.23
C GLU A 43 -0.84 5.33 6.71
N ARG A 44 -1.98 5.02 6.12
CA ARG A 44 -2.26 5.27 4.69
C ARG A 44 -1.29 4.61 3.70
N LYS A 45 -0.62 3.54 4.11
CA LYS A 45 0.18 2.69 3.22
C LYS A 45 -0.58 1.46 2.75
N ARG A 46 -0.27 1.08 1.50
CA ARG A 46 -0.82 -0.11 0.85
C ARG A 46 0.20 -1.23 0.91
N PHE A 47 -0.32 -2.44 1.08
CA PHE A 47 0.47 -3.65 0.99
C PHE A 47 -0.04 -4.49 -0.17
N TYR A 48 0.86 -5.31 -0.70
CA TYR A 48 0.65 -6.13 -1.87
C TYR A 48 0.95 -7.57 -1.49
N LEU A 49 0.04 -8.46 -1.83
CA LEU A 49 0.12 -9.89 -1.58
C LEU A 49 0.35 -10.62 -2.90
N PHE A 50 1.35 -11.48 -2.90
CA PHE A 50 1.80 -12.29 -4.03
C PHE A 50 1.70 -13.76 -3.65
N ARG A 51 1.23 -14.59 -4.57
CA ARG A 51 1.20 -16.04 -4.36
C ARG A 51 2.62 -16.60 -4.30
N GLY A 52 2.86 -17.58 -3.43
CA GLY A 52 4.17 -18.19 -3.21
C GLY A 52 5.03 -17.46 -2.18
N GLY A 53 6.05 -18.16 -1.67
CA GLY A 53 7.03 -17.60 -0.72
C GLY A 53 8.10 -16.73 -1.37
N LEU A 54 9.11 -16.36 -0.59
CA LEU A 54 10.24 -15.52 -0.99
C LEU A 54 11.00 -16.14 -2.16
N GLU A 55 11.29 -17.45 -2.11
CA GLU A 55 12.00 -18.14 -3.18
C GLU A 55 11.23 -18.12 -4.50
N ALA A 56 9.91 -18.37 -4.46
CA ALA A 56 9.05 -18.32 -5.65
C ALA A 56 8.96 -16.90 -6.24
N ASN A 57 9.13 -15.86 -5.40
CA ASN A 57 9.06 -14.46 -5.79
C ASN A 57 10.43 -13.79 -5.95
N LYS A 58 11.53 -14.55 -6.01
CA LYS A 58 12.89 -14.01 -6.14
C LYS A 58 13.04 -12.95 -7.25
N PRO A 59 12.52 -13.14 -8.49
CA PRO A 59 12.63 -12.12 -9.53
C PRO A 59 11.88 -10.81 -9.23
N LEU A 60 10.79 -10.86 -8.45
CA LEU A 60 10.10 -9.67 -7.96
C LEU A 60 10.93 -8.98 -6.87
N ILE A 61 11.49 -9.76 -5.94
CA ILE A 61 12.33 -9.25 -4.85
C ILE A 61 13.56 -8.53 -5.40
N ASP A 62 14.21 -9.10 -6.42
CA ASP A 62 15.37 -8.48 -7.07
C ASP A 62 15.00 -7.14 -7.73
N ARG A 63 13.80 -7.05 -8.36
CA ARG A 63 13.29 -5.77 -8.90
C ARG A 63 12.99 -4.75 -7.80
N ILE A 64 12.39 -5.16 -6.69
CA ILE A 64 12.17 -4.29 -5.52
C ILE A 64 13.51 -3.76 -4.99
N LYS A 65 14.52 -4.63 -4.88
CA LYS A 65 15.87 -4.29 -4.43
C LYS A 65 16.62 -3.38 -5.40
N ALA A 66 16.37 -3.47 -6.70
CA ALA A 66 16.98 -2.63 -7.72
C ALA A 66 16.26 -1.28 -7.91
N ALA A 67 14.96 -1.21 -7.60
CA ALA A 67 14.16 -0.01 -7.82
C ALA A 67 14.70 1.20 -7.04
N THR A 68 14.78 2.36 -7.68
CA THR A 68 15.16 3.63 -7.06
C THR A 68 13.92 4.43 -6.69
N TYR A 69 13.94 5.08 -5.52
CA TYR A 69 12.83 5.88 -5.03
C TYR A 69 13.31 7.29 -4.72
N THR A 70 12.53 8.28 -5.13
CA THR A 70 12.66 9.66 -4.65
C THR A 70 11.83 9.79 -3.38
N SER A 71 12.41 10.36 -2.33
CA SER A 71 11.64 10.60 -1.10
C SER A 71 10.54 11.65 -1.33
N ARG A 72 9.51 11.65 -0.48
CA ARG A 72 8.45 12.67 -0.51
C ARG A 72 9.05 14.07 -0.43
N ASP A 73 9.92 14.28 0.56
CA ASP A 73 10.56 15.58 0.79
C ASP A 73 11.34 16.00 -0.46
N CYS A 74 12.15 15.10 -1.02
CA CYS A 74 12.90 15.37 -2.24
C CYS A 74 12.03 15.76 -3.44
N PHE A 75 10.96 15.02 -3.68
CA PHE A 75 10.05 15.30 -4.77
C PHE A 75 9.45 16.71 -4.64
N TYR A 76 8.93 17.03 -3.45
CA TYR A 76 8.26 18.30 -3.23
C TYR A 76 9.23 19.49 -3.17
N CYS A 77 10.47 19.29 -2.69
CA CYS A 77 11.51 20.31 -2.78
C CYS A 77 11.88 20.61 -4.25
N GLN A 78 12.03 19.59 -5.10
CA GLN A 78 12.25 19.79 -6.53
C GLN A 78 11.06 20.49 -7.22
N ALA A 79 9.84 20.22 -6.73
CA ALA A 79 8.63 20.91 -7.16
C ALA A 79 8.47 22.33 -6.57
N LYS A 80 9.47 22.83 -5.83
CA LYS A 80 9.48 24.14 -5.17
C LYS A 80 8.33 24.34 -4.18
N ALA A 81 7.89 23.26 -3.52
CA ALA A 81 6.93 23.36 -2.43
C ALA A 81 7.57 24.00 -1.19
N SER A 82 6.75 24.73 -0.44
CA SER A 82 7.13 25.33 0.83
C SER A 82 7.35 24.26 1.91
N PRO A 83 8.19 24.55 2.92
CA PRO A 83 8.31 23.69 4.10
C PRO A 83 6.98 23.43 4.79
N GLN A 84 6.05 24.39 4.77
CA GLN A 84 4.72 24.27 5.38
C GLN A 84 3.85 23.26 4.63
N PHE A 85 3.89 23.24 3.30
CA PHE A 85 3.19 22.24 2.50
C PHE A 85 3.73 20.83 2.74
N ILE A 86 5.05 20.69 2.78
CA ILE A 86 5.71 19.41 3.06
C ILE A 86 5.38 18.93 4.48
N ALA A 87 5.46 19.82 5.47
CA ALA A 87 5.08 19.51 6.86
C ALA A 87 3.60 19.11 6.96
N TRP A 88 2.71 19.81 6.26
CA TRP A 88 1.28 19.48 6.23
C TRP A 88 1.02 18.09 5.65
N LEU A 89 1.78 17.68 4.62
CA LEU A 89 1.70 16.32 4.07
C LEU A 89 2.24 15.28 5.05
N LYS A 90 3.36 15.55 5.72
CA LYS A 90 4.00 14.62 6.67
C LYS A 90 3.16 14.37 7.91
N ALA A 91 2.37 15.35 8.35
CA ALA A 91 1.57 15.26 9.58
C ALA A 91 0.62 14.05 9.62
N GLU A 92 0.13 13.59 8.47
CA GLU A 92 -0.72 12.38 8.33
C GLU A 92 -0.21 11.42 7.26
N ASP A 93 1.11 11.38 7.03
CA ASP A 93 1.78 10.56 6.02
C ASP A 93 1.12 10.58 4.61
N CYS A 94 0.76 11.78 4.16
CA CYS A 94 0.10 11.99 2.88
C CYS A 94 1.07 11.95 1.69
N GLU A 95 0.63 11.33 0.59
CA GLU A 95 1.33 11.37 -0.72
C GLU A 95 0.83 12.50 -1.62
N SER A 96 -0.31 13.11 -1.28
CA SER A 96 -0.94 14.21 -2.01
C SER A 96 -1.94 14.94 -1.11
N PRO A 97 -2.35 16.18 -1.44
CA PRO A 97 -3.36 16.91 -0.68
C PRO A 97 -4.76 16.28 -0.69
N TYR A 98 -4.99 15.19 -1.45
CA TYR A 98 -6.26 14.45 -1.42
C TYR A 98 -6.41 13.50 -0.23
N CYS A 99 -5.36 13.30 0.57
CA CYS A 99 -5.42 12.37 1.71
C CYS A 99 -6.41 12.80 2.80
N ARG A 100 -6.62 14.11 2.98
CA ARG A 100 -7.46 14.68 4.04
C ARG A 100 -8.05 16.00 3.59
N ALA A 101 -9.12 16.42 4.26
CA ALA A 101 -9.76 17.70 3.97
C ALA A 101 -8.82 18.85 4.35
N VAL A 102 -8.72 19.85 3.48
CA VAL A 102 -8.01 21.11 3.76
C VAL A 102 -8.93 22.01 4.56
N THR A 103 -8.50 22.37 5.78
CA THR A 103 -9.26 23.23 6.69
C THR A 103 -9.00 24.71 6.42
N THR A 104 -9.81 25.60 7.01
CA THR A 104 -9.56 27.05 6.94
C THR A 104 -8.21 27.43 7.56
N GLU A 105 -7.80 26.74 8.63
CA GLU A 105 -6.51 26.96 9.29
C GLU A 105 -5.33 26.55 8.39
N ASP A 106 -5.48 25.46 7.63
CA ASP A 106 -4.45 25.06 6.66
C ASP A 106 -4.27 26.11 5.56
N VAL A 107 -5.37 26.71 5.10
CA VAL A 107 -5.34 27.77 4.07
C VAL A 107 -4.55 29.00 4.54
N THR A 108 -4.56 29.32 5.84
CA THR A 108 -3.80 30.46 6.37
C THR A 108 -2.34 30.14 6.65
N LYS A 109 -2.01 28.86 6.89
CA LYS A 109 -0.64 28.43 7.26
C LYS A 109 0.19 27.91 6.09
N VAL A 110 -0.44 27.45 5.01
CA VAL A 110 0.25 26.84 3.86
C VAL A 110 0.14 27.77 2.66
N PRO A 111 1.26 28.39 2.20
CA PRO A 111 1.26 29.37 1.12
C PRO A 111 0.62 28.88 -0.19
N GLU A 112 0.84 27.62 -0.56
CA GLU A 112 0.26 26.97 -1.73
C GLU A 112 -1.26 26.92 -1.63
N PHE A 113 -1.78 26.62 -0.45
CA PHE A 113 -3.21 26.59 -0.20
C PHE A 113 -3.81 27.99 -0.22
N GLN A 114 -3.13 28.97 0.38
CA GLN A 114 -3.54 30.37 0.30
C GLN A 114 -3.65 30.84 -1.16
N ALA A 115 -2.61 30.60 -1.97
CA ALA A 115 -2.59 31.00 -3.37
C ALA A 115 -3.70 30.29 -4.19
N ALA A 116 -3.86 28.98 -4.00
CA ALA A 116 -4.90 28.21 -4.67
C ALA A 116 -6.31 28.64 -4.25
N TYR A 117 -6.50 28.97 -2.98
CA TYR A 117 -7.75 29.49 -2.43
C TYR A 117 -8.11 30.86 -3.03
N GLN A 118 -7.15 31.79 -3.10
CA GLN A 118 -7.36 33.11 -3.71
C GLN A 118 -7.71 33.01 -5.21
N LYS A 119 -7.10 32.07 -5.93
CA LYS A 119 -7.49 31.75 -7.30
C LYS A 119 -8.93 31.22 -7.36
N GLY A 120 -9.29 30.31 -6.45
CA GLY A 120 -10.65 29.79 -6.30
C GLY A 120 -11.68 30.87 -6.03
N LEU A 121 -11.39 31.84 -5.14
CA LEU A 121 -12.31 32.95 -4.85
C LEU A 121 -12.64 33.74 -6.13
N LYS A 122 -11.62 34.08 -6.93
CA LYS A 122 -11.82 34.78 -8.21
C LYS A 122 -12.66 33.94 -9.19
N GLN A 123 -12.36 32.64 -9.30
CA GLN A 123 -13.05 31.73 -10.22
C GLN A 123 -14.52 31.48 -9.84
N PHE A 124 -14.79 31.36 -8.54
CA PHE A 124 -16.11 30.96 -8.01
C PHE A 124 -16.91 32.14 -7.45
N ARG A 125 -16.69 33.35 -7.98
CA ARG A 125 -17.45 34.57 -7.65
C ARG A 125 -17.47 34.86 -6.14
N ASN A 126 -16.29 34.80 -5.51
CA ASN A 126 -16.06 35.05 -4.09
C ASN A 126 -16.85 34.16 -3.13
N LYS A 127 -17.15 32.90 -3.52
CA LYS A 127 -17.78 31.91 -2.64
C LYS A 127 -16.70 31.15 -1.82
N PRO A 128 -16.53 31.43 -0.51
CA PRO A 128 -15.43 30.87 0.29
C PRO A 128 -15.43 29.34 0.35
N ASP A 129 -16.57 28.73 0.67
CA ASP A 129 -16.64 27.27 0.82
C ASP A 129 -16.40 26.54 -0.50
N VAL A 130 -16.86 27.10 -1.61
CA VAL A 130 -16.60 26.54 -2.95
C VAL A 130 -15.11 26.65 -3.27
N ALA A 131 -14.49 27.81 -3.02
CA ALA A 131 -13.07 28.00 -3.25
C ALA A 131 -12.19 27.05 -2.42
N ARG A 132 -12.58 26.77 -1.16
CA ARG A 132 -11.89 25.79 -0.29
C ARG A 132 -12.08 24.36 -0.80
N ASN A 133 -13.31 23.96 -1.12
CA ASN A 133 -13.60 22.59 -1.58
C ASN A 133 -12.93 22.27 -2.92
N TRP A 134 -12.71 23.28 -3.77
CA TRP A 134 -12.04 23.14 -5.07
C TRP A 134 -10.55 23.52 -5.04
N LEU A 135 -9.98 23.79 -3.86
CA LEU A 135 -8.62 24.28 -3.70
C LEU A 135 -7.59 23.39 -4.38
N THR A 136 -7.70 22.07 -4.23
CA THR A 136 -6.76 21.11 -4.83
C THR A 136 -6.76 21.13 -6.36
N THR A 137 -7.86 21.57 -6.99
CA THR A 137 -7.94 21.75 -8.45
C THR A 137 -7.13 22.97 -8.92
N ASN A 138 -6.92 23.94 -8.04
CA ASN A 138 -6.16 25.15 -8.31
C ASN A 138 -4.65 25.04 -8.02
N LEU A 139 -4.21 23.92 -7.44
CA LEU A 139 -2.79 23.59 -7.30
C LEU A 139 -2.19 23.17 -8.65
N THR A 140 -0.87 23.32 -8.78
CA THR A 140 -0.14 22.80 -9.94
C THR A 140 -0.21 21.27 -9.97
N PRO A 141 -0.14 20.61 -11.14
CA PRO A 141 -0.16 19.15 -11.22
C PRO A 141 0.90 18.48 -10.35
N ALA A 142 2.11 19.05 -10.28
CA ALA A 142 3.20 18.54 -9.45
C ALA A 142 2.81 18.51 -7.95
N LEU A 143 2.23 19.59 -7.43
CA LEU A 143 1.80 19.67 -6.03
C LEU A 143 0.54 18.84 -5.75
N ARG A 144 -0.36 18.78 -6.73
CA ARG A 144 -1.67 18.15 -6.61
C ARG A 144 -1.60 16.63 -6.59
N ASP A 145 -0.87 16.02 -7.52
CA ASP A 145 -0.87 14.56 -7.71
C ASP A 145 0.47 13.99 -8.21
N GLY A 146 1.51 14.81 -8.31
CA GLY A 146 2.80 14.43 -8.90
C GLY A 146 3.50 13.30 -8.18
N PHE A 147 3.66 13.38 -6.85
CA PHE A 147 4.34 12.34 -6.07
C PHE A 147 3.57 11.03 -6.10
N TYR A 148 2.24 11.08 -5.94
CA TYR A 148 1.38 9.91 -6.08
C TYR A 148 1.52 9.23 -7.46
N LYS A 149 1.57 10.02 -8.55
CA LYS A 149 1.78 9.47 -9.90
C LYS A 149 3.17 8.85 -10.06
N GLN A 150 4.20 9.47 -9.48
CA GLN A 150 5.55 8.91 -9.47
C GLN A 150 5.57 7.56 -8.75
N GLN A 151 4.99 7.47 -7.54
CA GLN A 151 4.88 6.22 -6.78
C GLN A 151 4.12 5.15 -7.56
N LYS A 152 2.99 5.52 -8.17
CA LYS A 152 2.22 4.61 -9.02
C LYS A 152 3.05 4.09 -10.19
N SER A 153 3.83 4.96 -10.84
CA SER A 153 4.72 4.56 -11.94
C SER A 153 5.82 3.61 -11.46
N SER A 154 6.43 3.86 -10.29
CA SER A 154 7.40 2.95 -9.68
C SER A 154 6.78 1.59 -9.37
N ILE A 155 5.58 1.56 -8.78
CA ILE A 155 4.85 0.32 -8.50
C ILE A 155 4.58 -0.46 -9.79
N THR A 156 4.09 0.20 -10.84
CA THR A 156 3.86 -0.44 -12.14
C THR A 156 5.15 -1.01 -12.73
N SER A 157 6.26 -0.28 -12.63
CA SER A 157 7.57 -0.75 -13.10
C SER A 157 8.06 -1.97 -12.32
N ILE A 158 7.89 -1.98 -10.99
CA ILE A 158 8.30 -3.10 -10.12
C ILE A 158 7.46 -4.34 -10.42
N LEU A 159 6.14 -4.18 -10.53
CA LEU A 159 5.23 -5.29 -10.79
C LEU A 159 5.44 -5.86 -12.20
N GLY A 160 5.61 -5.02 -13.22
CA GLY A 160 5.63 -5.47 -14.60
C GLY A 160 4.34 -6.25 -14.91
N THR A 161 4.47 -7.53 -15.25
CA THR A 161 3.33 -8.44 -15.50
C THR A 161 2.87 -9.21 -14.26
N THR A 162 3.56 -9.07 -13.12
CA THR A 162 3.23 -9.77 -11.88
C THR A 162 1.91 -9.26 -11.30
N LYS A 163 0.94 -10.17 -11.13
CA LYS A 163 -0.33 -9.86 -10.48
C LYS A 163 -0.17 -9.86 -8.97
N ALA A 164 -0.75 -8.87 -8.32
CA ALA A 164 -0.78 -8.73 -6.86
C ALA A 164 -2.21 -8.50 -6.39
N VAL A 165 -2.55 -9.03 -5.21
CA VAL A 165 -3.73 -8.57 -4.47
C VAL A 165 -3.31 -7.36 -3.66
N GLN A 166 -4.03 -6.25 -3.78
CA GLN A 166 -3.75 -5.05 -3.00
C GLN A 166 -4.62 -5.05 -1.73
N SER A 167 -4.05 -4.65 -0.60
CA SER A 167 -4.81 -4.46 0.63
C SER A 167 -5.80 -3.29 0.51
N SER A 168 -6.93 -3.39 1.21
CA SER A 168 -7.72 -2.25 1.63
C SER A 168 -7.01 -1.54 2.79
N MET A 169 -6.94 -0.22 2.75
CA MET A 169 -6.48 0.59 3.87
C MET A 169 -7.61 0.71 4.91
N THR A 170 -7.32 0.47 6.19
CA THR A 170 -8.22 0.92 7.27
C THR A 170 -7.76 2.25 7.84
N ASP A 171 -8.68 2.90 8.56
CA ASP A 171 -8.61 4.29 9.02
C ASP A 171 -7.34 4.67 9.80
N SER A 172 -7.20 5.99 10.04
CA SER A 172 -6.13 6.56 10.85
C SER A 172 -6.15 6.11 12.31
N VAL A 173 -7.18 5.39 12.79
CA VAL A 173 -7.33 4.99 14.19
C VAL A 173 -6.76 3.58 14.42
N SER A 174 -7.15 2.64 13.57
CA SER A 174 -6.87 1.21 13.72
C SER A 174 -5.55 0.80 13.08
N VAL A 175 -5.12 1.50 12.01
CA VAL A 175 -3.86 1.26 11.27
C VAL A 175 -3.68 -0.21 10.91
N VAL A 176 -4.65 -0.73 10.16
CA VAL A 176 -4.66 -2.10 9.71
C VAL A 176 -4.76 -2.11 8.20
N ALA A 177 -3.99 -2.98 7.54
CA ALA A 177 -4.23 -3.29 6.14
C ALA A 177 -4.92 -4.66 6.07
N ILE A 178 -6.03 -4.74 5.33
CA ILE A 178 -6.82 -5.97 5.23
C ILE A 178 -6.80 -6.47 3.80
N PHE A 179 -6.55 -7.77 3.64
CA PHE A 179 -6.81 -8.51 2.42
C PHE A 179 -8.01 -9.43 2.69
N LEU A 180 -9.01 -9.34 1.83
CA LEU A 180 -10.21 -10.19 1.85
C LEU A 180 -10.21 -11.05 0.60
N ASP A 181 -11.03 -12.10 0.62
CA ASP A 181 -11.30 -12.98 -0.52
C ASP A 181 -10.03 -13.53 -1.19
N ILE A 182 -9.01 -13.84 -0.38
CA ILE A 182 -7.78 -14.45 -0.89
C ILE A 182 -8.12 -15.85 -1.38
N ALA A 183 -8.09 -16.07 -2.69
CA ALA A 183 -8.30 -17.38 -3.27
C ALA A 183 -7.17 -18.33 -2.84
N ILE A 184 -7.52 -19.33 -2.03
CA ILE A 184 -6.62 -20.39 -1.60
C ILE A 184 -6.85 -21.60 -2.49
N GLN A 185 -5.77 -22.15 -3.02
CA GLN A 185 -5.78 -23.41 -3.75
C GLN A 185 -5.31 -24.52 -2.82
N PRO A 186 -6.22 -25.22 -2.13
CA PRO A 186 -5.83 -26.35 -1.29
C PRO A 186 -5.20 -27.44 -2.15
N SER A 187 -3.89 -27.63 -2.01
CA SER A 187 -3.19 -28.82 -2.51
C SER A 187 -3.42 -29.98 -1.54
N ALA A 188 -3.55 -31.21 -2.03
CA ALA A 188 -3.86 -32.42 -1.25
C ALA A 188 -3.24 -32.42 0.18
N GLY A 189 -4.09 -32.19 1.19
CA GLY A 189 -3.73 -32.21 2.61
C GLY A 189 -3.29 -30.87 3.24
N LYS A 190 -3.10 -29.79 2.48
CA LYS A 190 -2.76 -28.46 3.01
C LYS A 190 -4.00 -27.56 3.07
N THR A 191 -4.27 -27.05 4.27
CA THR A 191 -5.34 -26.07 4.55
C THR A 191 -4.86 -24.61 4.49
N VAL A 192 -3.57 -24.41 4.25
CA VAL A 192 -2.90 -23.11 4.14
C VAL A 192 -2.08 -23.04 2.86
N GLU A 193 -1.97 -21.83 2.33
CA GLU A 193 -1.13 -21.49 1.19
C GLU A 193 -0.18 -20.36 1.58
N THR A 194 1.07 -20.44 1.12
CA THR A 194 2.10 -19.44 1.41
C THR A 194 2.05 -18.30 0.40
N PHE A 195 2.12 -17.08 0.90
CA PHE A 195 2.15 -15.84 0.16
C PHE A 195 3.33 -14.97 0.59
N THR A 196 3.70 -14.02 -0.27
CA THR A 196 4.65 -12.96 0.03
C THR A 196 3.90 -11.65 0.14
N VAL A 197 4.14 -10.89 1.20
CA VAL A 197 3.56 -9.56 1.43
C VAL A 197 4.64 -8.49 1.38
N SER A 198 4.37 -7.37 0.71
CA SER A 198 5.29 -6.24 0.64
C SER A 198 4.57 -4.90 0.52
N ASN A 199 5.16 -3.84 1.06
CA ASN A 199 4.72 -2.46 0.79
C ASN A 199 5.16 -1.94 -0.59
N LEU A 200 6.05 -2.64 -1.31
CA LEU A 200 6.67 -2.30 -2.60
C LEU A 200 7.43 -0.96 -2.63
N VAL A 201 6.83 0.12 -2.17
CA VAL A 201 7.39 1.46 -2.05
C VAL A 201 7.79 1.74 -0.62
N PRO A 202 8.93 2.41 -0.36
CA PRO A 202 9.44 2.60 0.98
C PRO A 202 8.48 3.32 1.93
N ILE A 203 8.43 2.85 3.17
CA ILE A 203 7.90 3.61 4.30
C ILE A 203 9.03 4.52 4.80
N GLU A 204 8.80 5.82 4.88
CA GLU A 204 9.82 6.81 5.24
C GLU A 204 9.79 7.10 6.76
N ILE A 205 10.79 6.63 7.49
CA ILE A 205 10.91 6.83 8.95
C ILE A 205 12.34 7.22 9.30
N GLY A 206 12.50 8.32 10.05
CA GLY A 206 13.80 8.70 10.62
C GLY A 206 14.90 8.91 9.57
N GLY A 207 14.57 9.46 8.39
CA GLY A 207 15.51 9.66 7.29
C GLY A 207 15.87 8.40 6.52
N LYS A 208 15.19 7.28 6.76
CA LYS A 208 15.38 6.01 6.04
C LYS A 208 14.09 5.54 5.40
N GLY A 209 14.22 4.86 4.27
CA GLY A 209 13.14 4.14 3.58
C GLY A 209 13.20 2.65 3.90
N TYR A 210 12.06 2.06 4.25
CA TYR A 210 11.92 0.64 4.60
C TYR A 210 10.97 -0.06 3.63
N VAL A 211 11.45 -1.10 2.95
CA VAL A 211 10.61 -2.02 2.18
C VAL A 211 10.66 -3.40 2.81
N PHE A 212 9.54 -3.83 3.37
CA PHE A 212 9.37 -5.15 3.95
C PHE A 212 8.90 -6.14 2.88
N ILE A 213 9.42 -7.35 2.96
CA ILE A 213 9.08 -8.45 2.07
C ILE A 213 8.99 -9.71 2.94
N CYS A 214 7.78 -10.12 3.31
CA CYS A 214 7.58 -11.19 4.29
C CYS A 214 6.75 -12.35 3.74
N GLU A 215 7.10 -13.57 4.13
CA GLU A 215 6.29 -14.75 3.95
C GLU A 215 5.17 -14.85 4.99
N VAL A 216 3.99 -15.22 4.53
CA VAL A 216 2.80 -15.45 5.36
C VAL A 216 2.02 -16.64 4.84
N ASP A 217 1.57 -17.49 5.77
CA ASP A 217 0.71 -18.64 5.45
C ASP A 217 -0.75 -18.24 5.71
N VAL A 218 -1.62 -18.34 4.70
CA VAL A 218 -3.03 -17.94 4.76
C VAL A 218 -3.92 -19.18 4.56
N GLY A 219 -4.93 -19.34 5.42
CA GLY A 219 -5.86 -20.47 5.41
C GLY A 219 -7.33 -20.08 5.24
N ALA A 220 -8.17 -21.07 4.90
CA ALA A 220 -9.57 -20.95 4.44
C ALA A 220 -10.59 -20.39 5.46
N SER A 221 -10.19 -20.13 6.70
CA SER A 221 -11.16 -19.84 7.78
C SER A 221 -10.61 -19.02 8.94
N LYS A 222 -9.38 -18.50 8.81
CA LYS A 222 -8.76 -17.72 9.88
C LYS A 222 -8.17 -16.43 9.32
N LYS A 223 -8.58 -15.32 9.90
CA LYS A 223 -7.89 -14.04 9.74
C LYS A 223 -6.49 -14.19 10.32
N VAL A 224 -5.49 -14.25 9.47
CA VAL A 224 -4.09 -14.27 9.91
C VAL A 224 -3.74 -12.85 10.33
N LYS A 225 -3.17 -12.69 11.53
CA LYS A 225 -2.62 -11.41 11.97
C LYS A 225 -1.12 -11.47 11.84
N LEU A 226 -0.55 -10.74 10.90
CA LEU A 226 0.89 -10.57 10.88
C LEU A 226 1.28 -9.63 12.03
N PRO A 227 2.24 -10.03 12.88
CA PRO A 227 2.78 -9.12 13.88
C PRO A 227 3.39 -7.90 13.16
N GLN A 228 3.54 -6.81 13.90
CA GLN A 228 4.24 -5.62 13.43
C GLN A 228 5.52 -6.00 12.67
N PHE A 229 5.78 -5.35 11.54
CA PHE A 229 7.06 -5.53 10.85
C PHE A 229 8.19 -5.06 11.77
N GLN A 230 9.29 -5.81 11.86
CA GLN A 230 10.34 -5.53 12.84
C GLN A 230 11.71 -5.51 12.18
N VAL A 231 12.47 -4.47 12.51
CA VAL A 231 13.86 -4.26 12.12
C VAL A 231 14.67 -4.03 13.38
N ASN A 232 15.82 -4.68 13.51
CA ASN A 232 16.76 -4.40 14.59
C ASN A 232 17.55 -3.11 14.32
N ASP A 233 18.37 -2.67 15.29
CA ASP A 233 19.18 -1.45 15.15
C ASP A 233 20.20 -1.52 13.99
N ALA A 234 20.53 -2.73 13.53
CA ALA A 234 21.39 -2.96 12.38
C ALA A 234 20.66 -2.92 11.02
N GLY A 235 19.37 -2.56 10.99
CA GLY A 235 18.60 -2.48 9.75
C GLY A 235 18.20 -3.83 9.17
N LYS A 236 18.27 -4.93 9.94
CA LYS A 236 17.91 -6.28 9.50
C LYS A 236 16.57 -6.72 10.07
N ALA A 237 15.80 -7.46 9.27
CA ALA A 237 14.56 -8.07 9.72
C ALA A 237 14.83 -9.02 10.88
N THR A 238 13.98 -9.02 11.90
CA THR A 238 14.13 -9.93 13.05
C THR A 238 13.56 -11.33 12.80
N SER A 239 12.68 -11.46 11.80
CA SER A 239 12.07 -12.72 11.38
C SER A 239 12.82 -13.30 10.19
N LYS A 240 13.12 -14.60 10.23
CA LYS A 240 13.67 -15.35 9.08
C LYS A 240 12.71 -15.46 7.91
N LYS A 241 11.40 -15.26 8.15
CA LYS A 241 10.38 -15.20 7.10
C LYS A 241 10.29 -13.82 6.45
N CYS A 242 11.15 -12.87 6.81
CA CYS A 242 11.11 -11.52 6.28
C CYS A 242 12.49 -11.12 5.76
N ASP A 243 12.48 -10.50 4.60
CA ASP A 243 13.56 -9.66 4.09
C ASP A 243 13.15 -8.18 4.25
N VAL A 244 14.13 -7.31 4.45
CA VAL A 244 13.91 -5.87 4.52
C VAL A 244 15.00 -5.14 3.76
N VAL A 245 14.56 -4.25 2.88
CA VAL A 245 15.44 -3.32 2.17
C VAL A 245 15.39 -2.00 2.93
N VAL A 246 16.50 -1.63 3.55
CA VAL A 246 16.67 -0.34 4.25
C VAL A 246 17.60 0.53 3.42
N ARG A 247 17.19 1.77 3.18
CA ARG A 247 18.01 2.76 2.45
C ARG A 247 17.94 4.10 3.14
N ASP A 248 19.04 4.84 3.09
CA ASP A 248 19.03 6.24 3.47
C ASP A 248 18.22 7.04 2.45
N LEU A 249 17.35 7.93 2.92
CA LEU A 249 16.68 8.89 2.07
C LEU A 249 17.70 9.98 1.75
N ALA A 250 17.92 10.24 0.47
CA ALA A 250 18.84 11.28 0.05
C ALA A 250 18.45 12.63 0.69
N ALA A 251 19.44 13.34 1.23
CA ALA A 251 19.29 14.76 1.52
C ALA A 251 19.16 15.48 0.16
N CYS A 252 18.10 16.25 -0.02
CA CYS A 252 17.88 16.92 -1.29
C CYS A 252 18.63 18.24 -1.40
N ASP A 253 19.85 18.17 -1.93
CA ASP A 253 20.77 19.30 -2.13
C ASP A 253 20.54 20.06 -3.47
N ALA A 254 19.45 19.79 -4.19
CA ALA A 254 19.16 20.39 -5.50
C ALA A 254 17.88 21.26 -5.50
N GLY A 255 17.88 22.37 -4.75
CA GLY A 255 16.89 23.46 -4.91
C GLY A 255 16.22 24.03 -3.65
N VAL A 256 16.64 23.54 -2.47
CA VAL A 256 16.41 24.03 -1.08
C VAL A 256 14.97 23.92 -0.53
N CYS A 257 14.74 22.85 0.24
CA CYS A 257 14.00 22.98 1.50
C CYS A 257 15.03 23.04 2.63
N ALA A 258 15.29 24.24 3.17
CA ALA A 258 16.06 24.38 4.41
C ALA A 258 15.16 24.98 5.49
N ALA A 259 14.92 24.20 6.54
CA ALA A 259 14.98 24.72 7.89
C ALA A 259 15.84 23.73 8.67
N LYS A 260 17.00 24.19 9.14
CA LYS A 260 17.73 23.52 10.22
C LYS A 260 16.87 23.52 11.47
#